data_AF-A0A0Q8W0V9-F1
#
_entry.id   AF-A0A0Q8W0V9-F1
#
_cell.length_a   1.000
_cell.length_b   1.000
_cell.length_c   1.000
_cell.angle_alpha   90.00
_cell.angle_beta   90.00
_cell.angle_gamma   90.00
#
_symmetry.space_group_name_H-M   'P 1'
#
loop_
_entity.id
_entity.type
_entity.pdbx_description
1 polymer ?
#
loop_
_entity_poly.entity_id
_entity_poly.type
_entity_poly.pdbx_seq_one_letter_code
_entity_poly.pdbx_strand_id
1 'polypeptide(L)'
;MARNELQEAAHARLEELSAEHQKLPGVDWGRMFGSTGLRVRGKVFAVAAHAGGLLIKVPEAHADALAESGVAEHMVMGGVPRREWVLVPDDADDATWAEQLAAAYAYVDSITP
;
A
#
# COMPACT_ATOMS: atom_id res chain seq x y z
N MET A 1 9.44 8.94 -17.15
CA MET A 1 9.91 9.39 -15.82
C MET A 1 10.98 8.44 -15.34
N ALA A 2 12.00 8.94 -14.67
CA ALA A 2 12.98 8.09 -14.02
C ALA A 2 12.31 7.31 -12.87
N ARG A 3 12.78 6.09 -12.57
CA ARG A 3 12.23 5.26 -11.48
C ARG A 3 12.15 5.99 -10.13
N ASN A 4 13.07 6.91 -9.87
CA ASN A 4 13.05 7.72 -8.64
C ASN A 4 11.89 8.74 -8.62
N GLU A 5 11.56 9.35 -9.75
CA GLU A 5 10.49 10.36 -9.85
C GLU A 5 9.11 9.72 -9.58
N LEU A 6 8.87 8.51 -10.11
CA LEU A 6 7.62 7.78 -9.88
C LEU A 6 7.46 7.40 -8.41
N GLN A 7 8.54 6.97 -7.76
CA GLN A 7 8.53 6.65 -6.34
C GLN A 7 8.30 7.90 -5.49
N GLU A 8 8.95 9.02 -5.82
CA GLU A 8 8.76 10.30 -5.12
C GLU A 8 7.32 10.81 -5.25
N ALA A 9 6.73 10.72 -6.45
CA ALA A 9 5.32 11.09 -6.67
C ALA A 9 4.37 10.17 -5.89
N ALA A 10 4.59 8.86 -5.92
CA ALA A 10 3.78 7.90 -5.14
C ALA A 10 3.90 8.15 -3.64
N HIS A 11 5.10 8.50 -3.15
CA HIS A 11 5.31 8.83 -1.74
C HIS A 11 4.59 10.13 -1.35
N ALA A 12 4.74 11.20 -2.12
CA ALA A 12 4.04 12.47 -1.85
C ALA A 12 2.51 12.28 -1.81
N ARG A 13 1.97 11.51 -2.77
CA ARG A 13 0.54 11.16 -2.81
C ARG A 13 0.11 10.34 -1.59
N LEU A 14 0.91 9.34 -1.21
CA LEU A 14 0.64 8.55 -0.01
C LEU A 14 0.71 9.40 1.27
N GLU A 15 1.64 10.35 1.34
CA GLU A 15 1.76 11.28 2.47
C GLU A 15 0.49 12.12 2.64
N GLU A 16 -0.02 12.68 1.54
CA GLU A 16 -1.27 13.44 1.54
C GLU A 16 -2.48 12.58 1.96
N LEU A 17 -2.70 11.45 1.30
CA LEU A 17 -3.87 10.59 1.55
C LEU A 17 -3.86 9.90 2.92
N SER A 18 -2.68 9.77 3.54
CA SER A 18 -2.54 9.14 4.86
C SER A 18 -2.60 10.11 6.04
N ALA A 19 -2.83 11.41 5.82
CA ALA A 19 -2.78 12.43 6.88
C ALA A 19 -3.63 12.09 8.12
N GLU A 20 -4.83 11.51 7.94
CA GLU A 20 -5.67 11.08 9.07
C GLU A 20 -5.16 9.79 9.74
N HIS A 21 -4.62 8.84 8.97
CA HIS A 21 -4.04 7.61 9.51
C HIS A 21 -2.82 7.90 10.39
N GLN A 22 -2.01 8.88 10.02
CA GLN A 22 -0.82 9.29 10.78
C GLN A 22 -1.15 9.84 12.18
N LYS A 23 -2.40 10.24 12.43
CA LYS A 23 -2.87 10.67 13.75
C LYS A 23 -3.27 9.50 14.65
N LEU A 24 -3.40 8.29 14.10
CA LEU A 24 -3.82 7.11 14.84
C LEU A 24 -2.67 6.55 15.70
N PRO A 25 -2.94 6.09 16.93
CA PRO A 25 -1.92 5.54 17.80
C PRO A 25 -1.15 4.37 17.17
N GLY A 26 0.17 4.46 17.21
CA GLY A 26 1.05 3.42 16.69
C GLY A 26 1.21 3.44 15.17
N VAL A 27 0.64 4.42 14.46
CA VAL A 27 0.94 4.64 13.04
C VAL A 27 2.22 5.45 12.89
N ASP A 28 3.17 4.95 12.10
CA ASP A 28 4.41 5.63 11.80
C ASP A 28 4.93 5.31 10.38
N TRP A 29 5.94 6.06 9.95
CA TRP A 29 6.68 5.79 8.72
C TRP A 29 7.89 4.90 8.99
N GLY A 30 8.20 4.00 8.06
CA GLY A 30 9.53 3.44 7.99
C GLY A 30 9.86 2.63 6.75
N ARG A 31 11.08 2.11 6.74
CA ARG A 31 11.68 1.52 5.53
C ARG A 31 11.19 0.10 5.31
N MET A 32 10.74 -0.19 4.08
CA MET A 32 10.51 -1.55 3.61
C MET A 32 10.53 -1.66 2.09
N PHE A 33 10.94 -2.84 1.59
CA PHE A 33 11.03 -3.13 0.15
C PHE A 33 11.91 -2.15 -0.62
N GLY A 34 12.92 -1.56 0.03
CA GLY A 34 13.77 -0.52 -0.55
C GLY A 34 13.15 0.88 -0.57
N SER A 35 11.89 1.01 -0.14
CA SER A 35 11.13 2.27 -0.08
C SER A 35 10.75 2.63 1.36
N THR A 36 9.93 3.67 1.52
CA THR A 36 9.30 4.08 2.77
C THR A 36 7.79 3.76 2.69
N GLY A 37 7.24 3.25 3.78
CA GLY A 37 5.81 2.93 3.90
C GLY A 37 5.28 3.16 5.30
N LEU A 38 3.96 3.10 5.41
CA LEU A 38 3.22 3.27 6.65
C LEU A 38 3.08 1.95 7.40
N ARG A 39 3.26 2.02 8.71
CA ARG A 39 3.12 0.88 9.61
C ARG A 39 2.15 1.22 10.72
N VAL A 40 1.48 0.21 11.25
CA VAL A 40 0.72 0.26 12.50
C VAL A 40 1.35 -0.73 13.48
N ARG A 41 1.73 -0.26 14.67
CA ARG A 41 2.45 -1.03 15.70
C ARG A 41 3.66 -1.80 15.13
N GLY A 42 4.42 -1.14 14.25
CA GLY A 42 5.61 -1.69 13.58
C GLY A 42 5.33 -2.69 12.45
N LYS A 43 4.07 -2.95 12.10
CA LYS A 43 3.66 -3.79 10.97
C LYS A 43 3.19 -2.92 9.81
N VAL A 44 3.81 -3.10 8.65
CA VAL A 44 3.45 -2.38 7.43
C VAL A 44 2.07 -2.74 6.89
N PHE A 45 1.38 -1.72 6.39
CA PHE A 45 0.15 -1.87 5.63
C PHE A 45 0.16 -1.20 4.25
N ALA A 46 0.99 -0.16 4.03
CA ALA A 46 1.06 0.54 2.74
C ALA A 46 2.48 1.02 2.41
N VAL A 47 2.88 0.97 1.15
CA VAL A 47 4.23 1.38 0.68
C VAL A 47 4.11 2.09 -0.67
N ALA A 48 4.83 3.20 -0.83
CA ALA A 48 5.03 3.81 -2.14
C ALA A 48 5.97 2.92 -2.96
N ALA A 49 5.45 2.31 -4.03
CA ALA A 49 6.22 1.34 -4.80
C ALA A 49 7.28 2.02 -5.67
N HIS A 50 8.41 1.33 -5.89
CA HIS A 50 9.51 1.86 -6.70
C HIS A 50 9.13 2.13 -8.16
N ALA A 51 8.13 1.42 -8.69
CA ALA A 51 7.65 1.60 -10.05
C ALA A 51 6.55 2.67 -10.16
N GLY A 52 6.24 3.39 -9.07
CA GLY A 52 4.98 4.11 -8.92
C GLY A 52 3.88 3.20 -8.38
N GLY A 53 2.77 3.79 -7.95
CA GLY A 53 1.64 3.04 -7.39
C GLY A 53 1.69 2.88 -5.87
N LEU A 54 0.63 2.29 -5.34
CA LEU A 54 0.43 2.02 -3.92
C LEU A 54 0.43 0.51 -3.67
N LEU A 55 1.46 0.02 -2.99
CA LEU A 55 1.55 -1.37 -2.58
C LEU A 55 0.92 -1.54 -1.20
N ILE A 56 -0.13 -2.36 -1.09
CA ILE A 56 -0.89 -2.54 0.15
C ILE A 56 -0.91 -4.00 0.62
N LYS A 57 -1.10 -4.18 1.94
CA LYS A 57 -1.37 -5.48 2.54
C LYS A 57 -2.86 -5.60 2.90
N VAL A 58 -3.56 -6.57 2.33
CA VAL A 58 -5.00 -6.84 2.54
C VAL A 58 -5.22 -8.35 2.73
N PRO A 59 -6.38 -8.81 3.25
CA PRO A 59 -6.70 -10.23 3.29
C PRO A 59 -6.63 -10.84 1.88
N GLU A 60 -6.24 -12.10 1.77
CA GLU A 60 -6.13 -12.79 0.48
C GLU A 60 -7.38 -12.67 -0.38
N ALA A 61 -8.57 -12.94 0.17
CA ALA A 61 -9.82 -12.84 -0.58
C ALA A 61 -10.08 -11.42 -1.12
N HIS A 62 -9.59 -10.38 -0.44
CA HIS A 62 -9.69 -9.01 -0.94
C HIS A 62 -8.66 -8.74 -2.04
N ALA A 63 -7.42 -9.22 -1.87
CA ALA A 63 -6.39 -9.15 -2.91
C ALA A 63 -6.87 -9.80 -4.22
N ASP A 64 -7.46 -11.00 -4.12
CA ASP A 64 -8.01 -11.73 -5.26
C ASP A 64 -9.13 -10.93 -5.95
N ALA A 65 -10.06 -10.36 -5.18
CA ALA A 65 -11.15 -9.54 -5.73
C ALA A 65 -10.64 -8.28 -6.45
N LEU A 66 -9.59 -7.63 -5.92
CA LEU A 66 -8.96 -6.47 -6.57
C LEU A 66 -8.26 -6.86 -7.88
N ALA A 67 -7.62 -8.03 -7.90
CA ALA A 67 -6.98 -8.58 -9.10
C ALA A 67 -8.00 -8.98 -10.17
N GLU A 68 -9.07 -9.67 -9.79
CA GLU A 68 -10.14 -10.10 -10.70
C GLU A 68 -10.90 -8.92 -11.32
N SER A 69 -11.08 -7.83 -10.56
CA SER A 69 -11.73 -6.60 -11.03
C SER A 69 -10.81 -5.66 -11.82
N GLY A 70 -9.49 -5.92 -11.83
CA GLY A 70 -8.49 -5.07 -12.49
C GLY A 70 -8.17 -3.78 -11.73
N VAL A 71 -8.58 -3.65 -10.47
CA VAL A 71 -8.26 -2.48 -9.62
C VAL A 71 -6.81 -2.50 -9.17
N ALA A 72 -6.24 -3.69 -8.96
CA ALA A 72 -4.86 -3.86 -8.53
C ALA A 72 -4.27 -5.15 -9.11
N GLU A 73 -2.94 -5.28 -9.10
CA GLU A 73 -2.26 -6.51 -9.49
C GLU A 73 -1.57 -7.18 -8.30
N HIS A 74 -1.52 -8.50 -8.24
CA HIS A 74 -0.76 -9.19 -7.19
C HIS A 74 0.73 -8.83 -7.25
N MET A 75 1.30 -8.52 -6.07
CA MET A 75 2.73 -8.35 -5.95
C MET A 75 3.45 -9.69 -6.09
N VAL A 76 4.40 -9.77 -7.03
CA VAL A 76 5.25 -10.95 -7.22
C VAL A 76 6.62 -10.73 -6.57
N MET A 77 7.04 -11.63 -5.68
CA MET A 77 8.37 -11.61 -5.07
C MET A 77 9.09 -12.94 -5.31
N GLY A 78 10.26 -12.89 -5.97
CA GLY A 78 11.03 -14.10 -6.28
C GLY A 78 10.28 -15.08 -7.21
N GLY A 79 9.44 -14.55 -8.10
CA GLY A 79 8.62 -15.33 -9.04
C GLY A 79 7.32 -15.89 -8.45
N VAL A 80 7.02 -15.63 -7.17
CA VAL A 80 5.81 -16.13 -6.52
C VAL A 80 4.89 -14.97 -6.12
N PRO A 81 3.60 -14.99 -6.52
CA PRO A 81 2.61 -14.04 -6.03
C PRO A 81 2.48 -14.09 -4.50
N ARG A 82 2.42 -12.92 -3.88
CA ARG A 82 2.20 -12.78 -2.46
C ARG A 82 0.70 -12.58 -2.25
N ARG A 83 0.05 -13.60 -1.67
CA ARG A 83 -1.41 -13.73 -1.54
C ARG A 83 -2.09 -12.51 -0.90
N GLU A 84 -1.40 -11.80 -0.01
CA GLU A 84 -1.95 -10.67 0.75
C GLU A 84 -1.44 -9.30 0.26
N TRP A 85 -0.71 -9.25 -0.86
CA TRP A 85 -0.08 -8.02 -1.34
C TRP A 85 -0.49 -7.72 -2.77
N VAL A 86 -0.99 -6.51 -2.98
CA VAL A 86 -1.39 -6.00 -4.30
C VAL A 86 -0.87 -4.60 -4.54
N LEU A 87 -0.63 -4.27 -5.81
CA LEU A 87 -0.21 -2.97 -6.29
C LEU A 87 -1.40 -2.29 -6.96
N VAL A 88 -1.90 -1.20 -6.36
CA VAL A 88 -2.83 -0.27 -7.01
C VAL A 88 -2.01 0.62 -7.95
N PRO A 89 -2.40 0.76 -9.23
CA PRO A 89 -1.61 1.49 -10.20
C PRO A 89 -1.56 3.00 -9.90
N ASP A 90 -0.57 3.69 -10.46
CA ASP A 90 -0.35 5.12 -10.26
C ASP A 90 -1.40 6.00 -10.94
N ASP A 91 -2.05 5.49 -11.99
CA ASP A 91 -3.12 6.16 -12.73
C ASP A 91 -4.52 5.98 -12.11
N ALA A 92 -4.66 5.15 -11.07
CA ALA A 92 -5.88 5.07 -10.26
C ALA A 92 -6.17 6.43 -9.59
N ASP A 93 -7.45 6.75 -9.37
CA ASP A 93 -7.85 7.99 -8.71
C ASP A 93 -7.58 7.99 -7.19
N ASP A 94 -7.63 9.18 -6.58
CA ASP A 94 -7.34 9.35 -5.15
C ASP A 94 -8.35 8.63 -4.27
N ALA A 95 -9.60 8.50 -4.73
CA ALA A 95 -10.65 7.78 -4.03
C ALA A 95 -10.30 6.30 -3.90
N THR A 96 -9.84 5.67 -4.99
CA THR A 96 -9.38 4.28 -5.01
C THR A 96 -8.19 4.11 -4.07
N TRP A 97 -7.18 4.99 -4.15
CA TRP A 97 -6.03 4.92 -3.25
C TRP A 97 -6.43 5.06 -1.78
N ALA A 98 -7.32 6.00 -1.45
CA ALA A 98 -7.77 6.23 -0.09
C ALA A 98 -8.59 5.06 0.47
N GLU A 99 -9.48 4.47 -0.34
CA GLU A 99 -10.25 3.28 0.02
C GLU A 99 -9.33 2.11 0.33
N GLN A 100 -8.38 1.84 -0.56
CA GLN A 100 -7.45 0.73 -0.40
C GLN A 100 -6.47 0.94 0.75
N LEU A 101 -6.04 2.17 1.00
CA LEU A 101 -5.23 2.54 2.16
C LEU A 101 -5.98 2.26 3.47
N ALA A 102 -7.25 2.66 3.55
CA ALA A 102 -8.08 2.44 4.73
C ALA A 102 -8.32 0.94 4.98
N ALA A 103 -8.60 0.17 3.93
CA ALA A 103 -8.77 -1.27 4.02
C ALA A 103 -7.49 -1.98 4.52
N ALA A 104 -6.33 -1.55 4.02
CA ALA A 104 -5.04 -2.09 4.44
C ALA A 104 -4.73 -1.77 5.91
N TYR A 105 -4.95 -0.51 6.34
CA TYR A 105 -4.81 -0.13 7.74
C TYR A 105 -5.70 -0.99 8.63
N ALA A 106 -7.01 -1.07 8.34
CA ALA A 106 -7.98 -1.81 9.15
C ALA A 106 -7.60 -3.29 9.28
N TYR A 107 -7.13 -3.91 8.18
CA TYR A 107 -6.70 -5.29 8.21
C TYR A 107 -5.45 -5.49 9.09
N VAL A 108 -4.39 -4.73 8.85
CA VAL A 108 -3.13 -4.91 9.59
C VAL A 108 -3.30 -4.54 11.07
N ASP A 109 -4.13 -3.54 11.38
CA ASP A 109 -4.53 -3.20 12.73
C ASP A 109 -5.23 -4.40 13.41
N SER A 110 -6.19 -5.03 12.73
CA SER A 110 -6.95 -6.17 13.29
C SER A 110 -6.11 -7.41 13.60
N ILE A 111 -5.01 -7.62 12.89
CA ILE A 111 -4.11 -8.79 13.07
C ILE A 111 -2.86 -8.48 13.89
N THR A 112 -2.72 -7.25 14.38
CA THR A 112 -1.57 -6.82 15.18
C THR A 112 -2.04 -6.48 16.61
N PRO A 113 -1.98 -7.43 17.56
CA PRO A 113 -2.44 -7.20 18.94
C PRO A 113 -1.58 -6.20 19.72
#